data_AF-A0A9E2Y2H1-F1
#
_entry.id   AF-A0A9E2Y2H1-F1
#
_cell.length_a   1.000
_cell.length_b   1.000
_cell.length_c   1.000
_cell.angle_alpha   90.00
_cell.angle_beta   90.00
_cell.angle_gamma   90.00
#
_symmetry.space_group_name_H-M   'P 1'
#
loop_
_entity.id
_entity.type
_entity.pdbx_description
1 polymer ?
#
loop_
_entity_poly.entity_id
_entity_poly.type
_entity_poly.pdbx_seq_one_letter_code
_entity_poly.pdbx_strand_id
1 'polypeptide(L)'
;RELASAVAGVEGLRIKYAVPFFNEFVVETSRPPADVLAALQERNILGGLDLGRFYPELRSCILMTATELTTSGDVMALAAALEEVLRVPAVR
;
A
#
# COMPACT_ATOMS: atom_id res chain seq x y z
N ARG A 1 4.28 -12.90 2.76
CA ARG A 1 2.95 -13.15 3.39
C ARG A 1 2.66 -12.15 4.51
N GLU A 2 3.60 -11.90 5.42
CA GLU A 2 3.47 -10.91 6.50
C GLU A 2 2.99 -9.53 6.02
N LEU A 3 3.67 -8.97 4.99
CA LEU A 3 3.28 -7.69 4.40
C LEU A 3 1.80 -7.62 4.00
N ALA A 4 1.29 -8.64 3.31
CA ALA A 4 -0.11 -8.67 2.88
C ALA A 4 -1.08 -8.75 4.07
N SER A 5 -0.74 -9.52 5.10
CA SER A 5 -1.55 -9.59 6.33
C SER A 5 -1.61 -8.24 7.06
N ALA A 6 -0.47 -7.55 7.18
CA ALA A 6 -0.41 -6.24 7.81
C ALA A 6 -1.22 -5.20 7.02
N VAL A 7 -1.05 -5.15 5.70
CA VAL A 7 -1.78 -4.23 4.82
C VAL A 7 -3.30 -4.50 4.81
N ALA A 8 -3.72 -5.77 4.86
CA ALA A 8 -5.14 -6.13 4.93
C ALA A 8 -5.80 -5.70 6.25
N GLY A 9 -5.03 -5.44 7.31
CA GLY A 9 -5.52 -4.94 8.58
C GLY A 9 -5.74 -3.41 8.62
N VAL A 10 -5.24 -2.67 7.63
CA VAL A 10 -5.34 -1.21 7.59
C VAL A 10 -6.68 -0.77 6.99
N GLU A 11 -7.43 0.03 7.75
CA GLU A 11 -8.68 0.62 7.27
C GLU A 11 -8.44 1.52 6.04
N GLY A 12 -9.29 1.39 5.03
CA GLY A 12 -9.14 2.11 3.75
C GLY A 12 -8.27 1.38 2.72
N LEU A 13 -7.72 0.21 3.05
CA LEU A 13 -7.04 -0.67 2.10
C LEU A 13 -7.84 -1.95 1.86
N ARG A 14 -7.68 -2.51 0.66
CA ARG A 14 -8.23 -3.81 0.29
C ARG A 14 -7.28 -4.54 -0.64
N ILE A 15 -6.95 -5.79 -0.33
CA ILE A 15 -6.27 -6.67 -1.31
C ILE A 15 -7.23 -6.91 -2.48
N LYS A 16 -6.85 -6.45 -3.67
CA LYS A 16 -7.76 -6.40 -4.83
C LYS A 16 -8.15 -7.78 -5.35
N TYR A 17 -7.20 -8.71 -5.37
CA TYR A 17 -7.38 -10.04 -5.92
C TYR A 17 -7.24 -11.10 -4.83
N ALA A 18 -8.31 -11.86 -4.60
CA ALA A 18 -8.34 -12.98 -3.66
C ALA A 18 -7.77 -14.27 -4.31
N VAL A 19 -6.55 -14.20 -4.81
CA VAL A 19 -5.84 -15.32 -5.45
C VAL A 19 -4.46 -15.51 -4.82
N PRO A 20 -3.85 -16.71 -4.92
CA PRO A 20 -2.46 -16.89 -4.51
C PRO A 20 -1.54 -15.93 -5.25
N PHE A 21 -0.60 -15.35 -4.52
CA PHE A 21 0.47 -14.50 -5.05
C PHE A 21 1.79 -14.87 -4.38
N PHE A 22 2.89 -14.48 -5.02
CA PHE A 22 4.23 -14.73 -4.50
C PHE A 22 4.66 -13.58 -3.57
N ASN A 23 5.52 -12.70 -4.08
CA ASN A 23 6.07 -11.57 -3.36
C ASN A 23 5.31 -10.27 -3.57
N GLU A 24 4.47 -10.20 -4.60
CA GLU A 24 3.79 -8.99 -5.03
C GLU A 24 2.28 -9.16 -5.00
N PHE A 25 1.56 -8.11 -4.64
CA PHE A 25 0.09 -8.11 -4.65
C PHE A 25 -0.44 -6.69 -4.86
N VAL A 26 -1.66 -6.64 -5.39
CA VAL A 26 -2.33 -5.38 -5.69
C VAL A 26 -3.25 -5.00 -4.55
N VAL A 27 -3.11 -3.76 -4.10
CA VAL A 27 -3.89 -3.15 -3.02
C VAL A 27 -4.68 -1.99 -3.60
N GLU A 28 -5.98 -1.97 -3.37
CA GLU A 28 -6.81 -0.82 -3.65
C GLU A 28 -6.88 0.08 -2.41
N THR A 29 -6.77 1.39 -2.60
CA THR A 29 -6.76 2.39 -1.54
C THR A 29 -7.94 3.35 -1.66
N SER A 30 -8.46 3.78 -0.52
CA SER A 30 -9.54 4.77 -0.40
C SER A 30 -9.11 6.20 -0.75
N ARG A 31 -7.80 6.47 -0.82
CA ARG A 31 -7.21 7.76 -1.21
C ARG A 31 -6.47 7.63 -2.55
N PRO A 32 -6.19 8.75 -3.26
CA PRO A 32 -5.36 8.69 -4.46
C PRO A 32 -4.01 8.01 -4.17
N PRO A 33 -3.60 6.98 -4.94
CA PRO A 33 -2.32 6.29 -4.73
C PRO A 33 -1.11 7.23 -4.67
N ALA A 34 -1.09 8.26 -5.51
CA ALA A 34 -0.02 9.27 -5.52
C ALA A 34 0.14 9.97 -4.17
N ASP A 35 -0.96 10.37 -3.52
CA ASP A 35 -0.93 11.03 -2.21
C ASP A 35 -0.43 10.08 -1.12
N VAL A 36 -0.89 8.83 -1.17
CA VAL A 36 -0.48 7.78 -0.20
C VAL A 36 1.03 7.53 -0.33
N LEU A 37 1.51 7.33 -1.56
CA LEU A 37 2.92 7.07 -1.83
C LEU A 37 3.80 8.27 -1.47
N ALA A 38 3.36 9.50 -1.76
CA ALA A 38 4.09 10.70 -1.38
C ALA A 38 4.23 10.84 0.15
N ALA A 39 3.15 10.61 0.90
CA ALA A 39 3.18 10.67 2.35
C ALA A 39 4.04 9.57 3.00
N LEU A 40 4.11 8.39 2.38
CA LEU A 40 5.05 7.33 2.80
C LEU A 40 6.49 7.71 2.47
N GLN A 41 6.73 8.32 1.32
CA GLN A 41 8.05 8.77 0.90
C GLN A 41 8.63 9.84 1.84
N GLU A 42 7.80 10.77 2.34
CA GLU A 42 8.19 11.75 3.37
C GLU A 42 8.70 11.10 4.66
N ARG A 43 8.30 9.84 4.92
CA ARG A 43 8.69 9.02 6.07
C ARG A 43 9.85 8.07 5.76
N ASN A 44 10.47 8.19 4.57
CA ASN A 44 11.48 7.27 4.04
C ASN A 44 10.97 5.82 3.86
N ILE A 45 9.68 5.65 3.55
CA ILE A 45 9.05 4.35 3.33
C ILE A 45 8.69 4.21 1.85
N LEU A 46 9.19 3.16 1.20
CA LEU A 46 8.79 2.82 -0.17
C LEU A 46 7.49 2.00 -0.15
N GLY A 47 6.37 2.65 -0.51
CA GLY A 47 5.03 2.05 -0.44
C GLY A 47 4.62 1.19 -1.63
N GLY A 48 5.44 1.08 -2.68
CA GLY A 48 5.11 0.36 -3.91
C GLY A 48 4.93 1.27 -5.13
N LEU A 49 4.17 0.79 -6.12
CA LEU A 49 4.00 1.44 -7.42
C LEU A 49 2.53 1.80 -7.68
N ASP A 50 2.26 3.06 -8.02
CA ASP A 50 0.96 3.49 -8.53
C ASP A 50 0.68 2.87 -9.91
N LEU A 51 -0.25 1.92 -9.95
CA LEU A 51 -0.64 1.20 -11.16
C LEU A 51 -1.46 2.09 -12.11
N GLY A 52 -2.10 3.13 -11.61
CA GLY A 52 -2.87 4.09 -12.41
C GLY A 52 -2.07 4.80 -13.49
N ARG A 53 -0.75 4.90 -13.29
CA ARG A 53 0.20 5.48 -14.26
C ARG A 53 0.34 4.67 -15.54
N PHE A 54 0.01 3.39 -15.49
CA PHE A 54 0.16 2.43 -16.60
C PHE A 54 -1.18 1.85 -17.05
N TYR A 55 -2.12 1.70 -16.11
CA TYR A 55 -3.41 1.04 -16.32
C TYR A 55 -4.53 1.92 -15.73
N PRO A 56 -5.27 2.69 -16.55
CA PRO A 56 -6.34 3.58 -16.09
C PRO A 56 -7.43 2.89 -15.25
N GLU A 57 -7.70 1.62 -15.52
CA GLU A 57 -8.61 0.76 -14.77
C GLU A 57 -8.13 0.43 -13.35
N LEU A 58 -6.83 0.64 -13.07
CA LEU A 58 -6.19 0.46 -11.76
C LEU A 58 -5.80 1.77 -11.08
N ARG A 59 -6.43 2.90 -11.45
CA ARG A 59 -6.14 4.26 -10.91
C ARG A 59 -6.19 4.44 -9.39
N SER A 60 -6.80 3.50 -8.68
CA SER A 60 -6.90 3.51 -7.20
C SER A 60 -6.06 2.41 -6.57
N CYS A 61 -5.10 1.84 -7.31
CA CYS A 61 -4.36 0.65 -6.90
C CYS A 61 -2.85 0.90 -6.83
N ILE A 62 -2.24 0.29 -5.81
CA ILE A 62 -0.80 0.23 -5.60
C ILE A 62 -0.37 -1.24 -5.75
N LEU A 63 0.69 -1.49 -6.52
CA LEU A 63 1.40 -2.76 -6.49
C LEU A 63 2.44 -2.72 -5.38
N MET A 64 2.31 -3.60 -4.41
CA MET A 64 3.25 -3.73 -3.30
C MET A 64 4.05 -5.02 -3.43
N THR A 65 5.33 -4.96 -3.07
CA THR A 65 6.27 -6.08 -3.17
C THR A 65 7.06 -6.22 -1.88
N ALA A 66 7.14 -7.43 -1.33
CA ALA A 66 8.11 -7.80 -0.31
C ALA A 66 9.24 -8.60 -0.95
N THR A 67 10.49 -8.28 -0.63
CA THR A 67 11.67 -9.02 -1.09
C THR A 67 12.34 -9.74 0.07
N GLU A 68 13.41 -10.47 -0.20
CA GLU A 68 14.26 -11.12 0.80
C GLU A 68 14.91 -10.13 1.78
N LEU A 69 14.95 -8.84 1.41
CA LEU A 69 15.47 -7.76 2.24
C LEU A 69 14.37 -7.06 3.06
N THR A 70 13.10 -7.35 2.82
CA THR A 70 11.99 -6.77 3.58
C THR A 70 11.94 -7.42 4.96
N THR A 71 12.21 -6.64 6.00
CA THR A 71 12.15 -7.11 7.39
C THR A 71 10.76 -6.93 7.98
N SER A 72 10.46 -7.65 9.06
CA SER A 72 9.22 -7.45 9.82
C SER A 72 9.11 -6.02 10.39
N GLY A 73 10.27 -5.40 10.71
CA GLY A 73 10.32 -4.00 11.13
C GLY A 73 9.85 -3.04 10.02
N ASP A 74 10.27 -3.28 8.79
CA ASP A 74 9.82 -2.50 7.62
C ASP A 74 8.32 -2.65 7.40
N VAL A 75 7.80 -3.88 7.52
CA VAL A 75 6.36 -4.17 7.40
C VAL A 75 5.54 -3.44 8.46
N MET A 76 5.98 -3.48 9.72
CA MET A 76 5.32 -2.78 10.81
C MET A 76 5.36 -1.25 10.62
N ALA A 77 6.51 -0.71 10.23
CA ALA A 77 6.66 0.73 9.97
C ALA A 77 5.74 1.19 8.83
N LEU A 78 5.66 0.42 7.74
CA LEU A 78 4.76 0.67 6.63
C LEU A 78 3.29 0.64 7.08
N ALA A 79 2.88 -0.40 7.83
CA ALA A 79 1.49 -0.54 8.27
C ALA A 79 1.06 0.63 9.18
N ALA A 80 1.88 0.99 10.16
CA ALA A 80 1.61 2.14 11.04
C ALA A 80 1.53 3.47 10.26
N ALA A 81 2.43 3.68 9.30
CA ALA A 81 2.39 4.86 8.45
C ALA A 81 1.13 4.90 7.57
N LEU A 82 0.71 3.76 7.01
CA LEU A 82 -0.53 3.65 6.23
C LEU A 82 -1.77 3.97 7.06
N GLU A 83 -1.85 3.48 8.31
CA GLU A 83 -2.95 3.83 9.24
C GLU A 83 -3.03 5.33 9.52
N GLU A 84 -1.88 6.01 9.68
CA GLU A 84 -1.84 7.46 9.85
C GLU A 84 -2.27 8.20 8.58
N VAL A 85 -1.74 7.80 7.43
CA VAL A 85 -2.02 8.44 6.14
C VAL A 85 -3.49 8.30 5.76
N LEU A 86 -4.12 7.15 6.02
CA LEU A 86 -5.50 6.90 5.60
C LEU A 86 -6.55 7.39 6.60
N ARG A 87 -6.18 7.63 7.87
CA ARG A 87 -7.06 8.19 8.90
C ARG A 87 -7.40 9.66 8.68
N VAL A 88 -6.54 10.43 8.01
CA VAL A 88 -6.82 11.85 7.74
C VAL A 88 -7.90 11.93 6.66
N PRO A 89 -9.07 12.54 6.93
CA PRO A 89 -10.11 12.67 5.92
C PRO A 89 -9.57 13.47 4.74
N ALA A 90 -9.87 12.99 3.52
CA ALA A 90 -9.59 13.76 2.31
C ALA A 90 -10.27 15.13 2.45
N VAL A 91 -9.46 16.18 2.61
CA VAL A 91 -9.95 17.56 2.53
C VAL A 91 -10.51 17.70 1.11
N ARG A 92 -11.82 17.93 1.03
CA ARG A 92 -12.54 18.14 -0.22
C ARG A 92 -12.15 19.45 -0.88
#